data_AF-A0A9D4UM83-F1
#
_entry.id   AF-A0A9D4UM83-F1
#
_cell.length_a   1.000
_cell.length_b   1.000
_cell.length_c   1.000
_cell.angle_alpha   90.00
_cell.angle_beta   90.00
_cell.angle_gamma   90.00
#
_symmetry.space_group_name_H-M   'P 1'
#
loop_
_entity.id
_entity.type
_entity.pdbx_description
1 polymer ?
#
loop_
_entity_poly.entity_id
_entity_poly.type
_entity_poly.pdbx_seq_one_letter_code
_entity_poly.pdbx_strand_id
1 'polypeptide(L)'
;MNAIEESTYYHLRCQPATRSYRPSFPAVGYSSVVACLGLPASLMMKLGVPTMRSALVYKHGKGSSKGKQIYRYLDNIKITLLCGFVTILVLRGTIGFGYGSAPPEDSNDLVPSLKLLEDVDAEEVDEQLEAELELNQPYSLGPTIDDWDEQRQAWLLENPDLAVSSTGKPRILLVTGSSPKPCDNPAGDHYLLKSIKNKIDYCRLHGIDIFYNLATLDARMGEYWSKLPLVRKLMLGHPEMEWIWWMDSDAIFTDMVFELPLEKYENYNLIVHGWEKEVYEKQTWVGLNSGIYLLRNCQWSLDLIDAWVPMGPKGKIRDEAGKVLTGALAGRPAFEADDQSALIYLLITQKDKWGDKVFLENTYHLHAFWAAIVEHFEEYMEKSRPGRGDDRWPFVTHFVGCKPCGSYGDYSVERCLKQIERAFNFGDNQVLQMYGFQHRSLEAFKVKRTRNDTDRPLEIPDALDLLHPSSSQPTWPSAH
;
A
#
# COMPACT_ATOMS: atom_id res chain seq x y z
N MET A 1 -22.17 -22.59 -34.31
CA MET A 1 -23.23 -21.86 -33.55
C MET A 1 -22.93 -22.16 -32.09
N ASN A 2 -22.40 -21.28 -31.23
CA ASN A 2 -22.22 -19.82 -31.20
C ASN A 2 -20.86 -19.51 -30.51
N ALA A 3 -20.02 -18.64 -31.08
CA ALA A 3 -19.58 -17.32 -30.55
C ALA A 3 -18.94 -17.42 -29.13
N ILE A 4 -17.62 -17.47 -28.93
CA ILE A 4 -16.55 -16.47 -29.16
C ILE A 4 -16.93 -15.07 -28.66
N GLU A 5 -16.52 -14.76 -27.42
CA GLU A 5 -16.22 -13.40 -26.96
C GLU A 5 -14.76 -13.37 -26.50
N GLU A 6 -13.93 -12.67 -27.27
CA GLU A 6 -12.56 -12.30 -26.91
C GLU A 6 -12.61 -11.16 -25.90
N SER A 7 -12.06 -11.37 -24.70
CA SER A 7 -11.73 -10.27 -23.79
C SER A 7 -10.33 -9.74 -24.12
N THR A 8 -10.30 -8.60 -24.79
CA THR A 8 -9.08 -7.81 -25.01
C THR A 8 -8.55 -7.28 -23.67
N TYR A 9 -7.50 -7.91 -23.13
CA TYR A 9 -6.70 -7.36 -22.04
C TYR A 9 -5.71 -6.33 -22.60
N TYR A 10 -5.77 -5.09 -22.10
CA TYR A 10 -4.76 -4.08 -22.38
C TYR A 10 -3.50 -4.37 -21.55
N HIS A 11 -2.54 -5.07 -22.15
CA HIS A 11 -1.16 -5.09 -21.68
C HIS A 11 -0.49 -3.74 -21.99
N LEU A 12 -0.13 -2.97 -20.96
CA LEU A 12 0.84 -1.88 -21.11
C LEU A 12 2.26 -2.47 -21.21
N ARG A 13 2.64 -2.90 -22.42
CA ARG A 13 4.05 -3.13 -22.77
C ARG A 13 4.64 -1.84 -23.34
N CYS A 14 5.66 -1.29 -22.68
CA CYS A 14 6.54 -0.32 -23.31
C CYS A 14 7.51 -1.07 -24.26
N GLN A 15 7.29 -0.94 -25.57
CA GLN A 15 8.30 -1.25 -26.58
C GLN A 15 8.94 0.04 -27.13
N PRO A 16 10.23 0.03 -27.50
CA PRO A 16 10.94 1.22 -27.93
C PRO A 16 10.59 1.57 -29.39
N ALA A 17 9.92 2.71 -29.60
CA ALA A 17 9.67 3.24 -30.93
C ALA A 17 10.87 4.07 -31.42
N THR A 18 11.55 3.54 -32.42
CA THR A 18 12.43 4.32 -33.31
C THR A 18 11.57 5.11 -34.31
N ARG A 19 12.10 6.27 -34.75
CA ARG A 19 11.62 7.23 -35.77
C ARG A 19 10.57 8.28 -35.38
N SER A 20 11.12 9.44 -35.00
CA SER A 20 10.84 10.80 -35.51
C SER A 20 9.43 11.14 -36.02
N TYR A 21 8.65 11.81 -35.17
CA TYR A 21 7.69 12.83 -35.59
C TYR A 21 7.73 13.97 -34.56
N ARG A 22 8.04 15.20 -35.00
CA ARG A 22 8.00 16.41 -34.16
C ARG A 22 6.61 17.04 -34.24
N PRO A 23 5.94 17.32 -33.11
CA PRO A 23 4.96 18.39 -33.02
C PRO A 23 5.54 19.58 -32.25
N SER A 24 5.44 20.75 -32.86
CA SER A 24 5.77 22.05 -32.30
C SER A 24 4.72 22.49 -31.26
N PHE A 25 5.14 22.72 -30.02
CA PHE A 25 4.33 23.38 -28.97
C PHE A 25 4.60 24.90 -28.94
N PRO A 26 3.58 25.77 -28.83
CA PRO A 26 3.76 27.16 -28.44
C PRO A 26 3.76 27.31 -26.91
N ALA A 27 4.49 28.32 -26.44
CA ALA A 27 4.81 28.60 -25.05
C ALA A 27 3.59 28.79 -24.12
N VAL A 28 3.67 28.25 -22.91
CA VAL A 28 2.70 28.44 -21.83
C VAL A 28 2.97 29.77 -21.12
N GLY A 29 2.02 30.70 -21.21
CA GLY A 29 1.93 31.88 -20.36
C GLY A 29 0.71 31.75 -19.44
N TYR A 30 0.92 31.98 -18.14
CA TYR A 30 -0.03 32.18 -17.05
C TYR A 30 -1.53 32.25 -17.41
N SER A 31 -2.32 31.25 -16.97
CA SER A 31 -3.46 31.50 -16.06
C SER A 31 -4.07 30.17 -15.62
N SER A 32 -4.01 29.92 -14.32
CA SER A 32 -4.76 28.88 -13.63
C SER A 32 -6.26 29.19 -13.59
N VAL A 33 -7.02 28.13 -13.31
CA VAL A 33 -8.44 28.10 -12.91
C VAL A 33 -9.41 28.19 -14.08
N VAL A 34 -10.39 27.26 -14.09
CA VAL A 34 -11.45 27.04 -15.09
C VAL A 34 -11.08 26.09 -16.24
N ALA A 35 -10.80 24.83 -15.89
CA ALA A 35 -10.96 23.69 -16.80
C ALA A 35 -11.52 22.45 -16.10
N CYS A 36 -12.31 22.65 -15.04
CA CYS A 36 -13.19 21.63 -14.48
C CYS A 36 -14.61 22.19 -14.56
N LEU A 37 -15.60 21.32 -14.81
CA LEU A 37 -17.01 21.60 -15.13
C LEU A 37 -17.28 21.66 -16.64
N GLY A 38 -17.32 20.48 -17.26
CA GLY A 38 -17.80 20.29 -18.63
C GLY A 38 -19.27 20.67 -18.78
N LEU A 39 -19.54 21.96 -18.97
CA LEU A 39 -20.87 22.48 -19.25
C LEU A 39 -21.13 22.55 -20.77
N PRO A 40 -22.32 22.16 -21.24
CA PRO A 40 -22.66 22.20 -22.66
C PRO A 40 -22.73 23.65 -23.17
N ALA A 41 -22.24 23.86 -24.40
CA ALA A 41 -22.09 25.18 -25.04
C ALA A 41 -23.40 26.01 -25.14
N SER A 42 -24.56 25.36 -25.05
CA SER A 42 -25.88 26.01 -25.03
C SER A 42 -26.14 26.85 -23.78
N LEU A 43 -25.52 26.50 -22.63
CA LEU A 43 -25.67 27.24 -21.38
C LEU A 43 -24.78 28.50 -21.36
N MET A 44 -23.63 28.45 -22.04
CA MET A 44 -22.69 29.57 -22.15
C MET A 44 -23.25 30.74 -22.98
N MET A 45 -24.08 30.46 -24.02
CA MET A 45 -24.74 31.50 -24.80
C MET A 45 -25.84 32.24 -24.02
N LYS A 46 -26.55 31.58 -23.10
CA LYS A 46 -27.60 32.21 -22.28
C LYS A 46 -27.04 33.12 -21.18
N LEU A 47 -25.77 32.94 -20.81
CA LEU A 47 -25.08 33.73 -19.78
C LEU A 47 -24.30 34.94 -20.34
N GLY A 48 -24.36 35.20 -21.66
CA GLY A 48 -23.85 36.44 -22.26
C GLY A 48 -22.33 36.60 -22.30
N VAL A 49 -21.57 35.49 -22.38
CA VAL A 49 -20.09 35.54 -22.49
C VAL A 49 -19.68 35.65 -23.97
N PRO A 50 -18.90 36.68 -24.39
CA PRO A 50 -18.53 36.85 -25.80
C PRO A 50 -17.40 35.90 -26.20
N THR A 51 -17.57 35.20 -27.33
CA THR A 51 -16.52 34.37 -27.94
C THR A 51 -15.65 35.21 -28.89
N MET A 52 -14.33 35.08 -28.77
CA MET A 52 -13.34 35.88 -29.48
C MET A 52 -13.11 35.31 -30.91
N ARG A 53 -13.71 35.92 -31.93
CA ARG A 53 -13.26 35.80 -33.33
C ARG A 53 -13.14 37.19 -33.94
N SER A 54 -11.89 37.65 -34.03
CA SER A 54 -11.31 38.55 -35.04
C SER A 54 -10.26 39.44 -34.38
N ALA A 55 -9.00 39.00 -34.44
CA ALA A 55 -7.85 39.85 -34.19
C ALA A 55 -6.92 39.75 -35.41
N LEU A 56 -7.23 40.50 -36.45
CA LEU A 56 -6.27 40.89 -37.46
C LEU A 56 -6.44 42.39 -37.68
N VAL A 57 -5.30 43.08 -37.59
CA VAL A 57 -5.09 44.50 -37.88
C VAL A 57 -5.56 45.45 -36.78
N TYR A 58 -4.63 46.12 -36.09
CA TYR A 58 -4.57 47.59 -36.13
C TYR A 58 -3.26 48.17 -35.55
N LYS A 59 -2.69 49.09 -36.33
CA LYS A 59 -1.59 50.00 -36.01
C LYS A 59 -2.01 51.05 -34.96
N HIS A 60 -1.01 51.50 -34.22
CA HIS A 60 -0.82 52.82 -33.58
C HIS A 60 -1.99 53.83 -33.54
N GLY A 61 -2.32 54.31 -32.33
CA GLY A 61 -3.05 55.56 -32.11
C GLY A 61 -3.14 55.96 -30.64
N LYS A 62 -2.59 57.14 -30.29
CA LYS A 62 -2.73 57.82 -28.98
C LYS A 62 -4.19 58.25 -28.73
N GLY A 63 -4.68 58.17 -27.48
CA GLY A 63 -5.91 58.84 -27.06
C GLY A 63 -6.37 58.49 -25.64
N SER A 64 -6.36 59.49 -24.75
CA SER A 64 -6.88 59.47 -23.37
C SER A 64 -8.43 59.43 -23.33
N SER A 65 -9.03 58.75 -22.35
CA SER A 65 -10.25 59.23 -21.67
C SER A 65 -10.66 58.35 -20.47
N LYS A 66 -11.00 59.01 -19.36
CA LYS A 66 -11.28 58.53 -18.00
C LYS A 66 -12.62 57.77 -17.82
N GLY A 67 -13.14 57.08 -18.83
CA GLY A 67 -14.44 56.38 -18.77
C GLY A 67 -14.41 54.88 -18.44
N LYS A 68 -13.23 54.23 -18.45
CA LYS A 68 -13.11 52.76 -18.34
C LYS A 68 -12.87 52.22 -16.92
N GLN A 69 -12.74 53.08 -15.90
CA GLN A 69 -12.46 52.67 -14.53
C GLN A 69 -13.71 52.38 -13.68
N ILE A 70 -14.87 52.99 -14.00
CA ILE A 70 -16.10 52.83 -13.20
C ILE A 70 -16.79 51.48 -13.49
N TYR A 71 -16.79 51.03 -14.75
CA TYR A 71 -17.37 49.74 -15.13
C TYR A 71 -16.62 48.53 -14.54
N ARG A 72 -15.28 48.61 -14.42
CA ARG A 72 -14.47 47.56 -13.77
C ARG A 72 -14.71 47.46 -12.26
N TYR A 73 -15.07 48.57 -11.61
CA TYR A 73 -15.37 48.58 -10.17
C TYR A 73 -16.74 47.94 -9.87
N LEU A 74 -17.73 48.17 -10.73
CA LEU A 74 -19.08 47.62 -10.57
C LEU A 74 -19.15 46.11 -10.85
N ASP A 75 -18.38 45.60 -11.81
CA ASP A 75 -18.34 44.15 -12.09
C ASP A 75 -17.58 43.37 -11.00
N ASN A 76 -16.54 43.96 -10.42
CA ASN A 76 -15.83 43.36 -9.28
C ASN A 76 -16.71 43.30 -8.02
N ILE A 77 -17.61 44.26 -7.81
CA ILE A 77 -18.58 44.24 -6.70
C ILE A 77 -19.60 43.10 -6.89
N LYS A 78 -20.09 42.89 -8.12
CA LYS A 78 -21.02 41.78 -8.42
C LYS A 78 -20.38 40.41 -8.20
N ILE A 79 -19.13 40.24 -8.62
CA ILE A 79 -18.38 38.99 -8.41
C ILE A 79 -18.12 38.76 -6.92
N THR A 80 -17.76 39.80 -6.17
CA THR A 80 -17.53 39.71 -4.72
C THR A 80 -18.81 39.36 -3.96
N LEU A 81 -19.96 39.92 -4.36
CA LEU A 81 -21.26 39.57 -3.78
C LEU A 81 -21.69 38.15 -4.13
N LEU A 82 -21.42 37.69 -5.35
CA LEU A 82 -21.70 36.31 -5.79
C LEU A 82 -20.84 35.31 -5.01
N CYS A 83 -19.53 35.56 -4.87
CA CYS A 83 -18.63 34.73 -4.09
C CYS A 83 -19.01 34.72 -2.60
N GLY A 84 -19.42 35.86 -2.04
CA GLY A 84 -19.93 35.95 -0.67
C GLY A 84 -21.22 35.14 -0.47
N PHE A 85 -22.15 35.21 -1.41
CA PHE A 85 -23.42 34.46 -1.36
C PHE A 85 -23.20 32.95 -1.47
N VAL A 86 -22.33 32.50 -2.38
CA VAL A 86 -21.95 31.08 -2.50
C VAL A 86 -21.27 30.57 -1.23
N THR A 87 -20.42 31.39 -0.61
CA THR A 87 -19.76 31.02 0.66
C THR A 87 -20.77 30.89 1.80
N ILE A 88 -21.78 31.78 1.88
CA ILE A 88 -22.85 31.69 2.88
C ILE A 88 -23.75 30.46 2.64
N LEU A 89 -24.03 30.11 1.38
CA LEU A 89 -24.79 28.90 1.04
C LEU A 89 -24.03 27.62 1.40
N VAL A 90 -22.72 27.57 1.14
CA VAL A 90 -21.87 26.43 1.51
C VAL A 90 -21.76 26.32 3.03
N LEU A 91 -21.58 27.44 3.75
CA LEU A 91 -21.51 27.45 5.22
C LEU A 91 -22.85 27.12 5.88
N ARG A 92 -23.99 27.50 5.29
CA ARG A 92 -25.32 27.06 5.75
C ARG A 92 -25.62 25.60 5.40
N GLY A 93 -25.00 25.03 4.37
CA GLY A 93 -25.09 23.60 4.05
C GLY A 93 -24.29 22.71 5.00
N THR A 94 -23.29 23.25 5.70
CA THR A 94 -22.41 22.49 6.60
C THR A 94 -22.79 22.56 8.09
N ILE A 95 -23.80 23.35 8.47
CA ILE A 95 -24.31 23.39 9.85
C ILE A 95 -25.77 22.94 9.83
N GLY A 96 -25.98 21.65 10.08
CA GLY A 96 -27.31 21.09 10.28
C GLY A 96 -27.92 21.57 11.60
N PHE A 97 -29.06 22.26 11.51
CA PHE A 97 -30.02 22.41 12.60
C PHE A 97 -31.43 22.22 12.02
N GLY A 98 -32.14 21.21 12.50
CA GLY A 98 -33.47 20.83 12.05
C GLY A 98 -34.56 21.80 12.47
N TYR A 99 -35.62 21.89 11.66
CA TYR A 99 -37.01 21.53 11.99
C TYR A 99 -37.88 21.77 10.74
N GLY A 100 -38.99 21.03 10.66
CA GLY A 100 -39.64 20.65 9.40
C GLY A 100 -40.44 21.73 8.67
N SER A 101 -40.60 21.51 7.36
CA SER A 101 -41.86 21.73 6.61
C SER A 101 -41.79 20.97 5.27
N ALA A 102 -42.93 20.44 4.82
CA ALA A 102 -43.11 19.48 3.72
C ALA A 102 -42.61 19.91 2.32
N PRO A 103 -42.35 18.95 1.39
CA PRO A 103 -41.90 19.25 0.03
C PRO A 103 -43.07 19.50 -0.94
N PRO A 104 -42.87 20.23 -2.06
CA PRO A 104 -43.75 20.13 -3.21
C PRO A 104 -43.36 18.93 -4.08
N GLU A 105 -44.40 18.23 -4.53
CA GLU A 105 -44.40 17.12 -5.49
C GLU A 105 -43.67 17.48 -6.80
N ASP A 106 -42.72 16.65 -7.19
CA ASP A 106 -42.63 15.94 -8.50
C ASP A 106 -41.17 15.61 -8.83
N SER A 107 -40.79 14.34 -8.65
CA SER A 107 -39.70 13.63 -9.37
C SER A 107 -39.48 12.23 -8.77
N ASN A 108 -40.55 11.44 -8.67
CA ASN A 108 -40.42 9.99 -8.54
C ASN A 108 -40.17 9.45 -9.95
N ASP A 109 -38.95 8.99 -10.23
CA ASP A 109 -38.72 7.85 -11.15
C ASP A 109 -37.26 7.36 -11.27
N LEU A 110 -36.30 7.84 -10.47
CA LEU A 110 -34.89 7.37 -10.57
C LEU A 110 -34.21 6.97 -9.25
N VAL A 111 -34.95 6.87 -8.14
CA VAL A 111 -34.39 6.63 -6.79
C VAL A 111 -34.70 5.26 -6.15
N PRO A 112 -35.65 4.40 -6.61
CA PRO A 112 -35.88 3.12 -5.93
C PRO A 112 -34.70 2.13 -5.98
N SER A 113 -33.85 2.21 -7.00
CA SER A 113 -32.80 1.20 -7.23
C SER A 113 -31.52 1.41 -6.41
N LEU A 114 -31.29 2.61 -5.85
CA LEU A 114 -30.09 2.87 -5.04
C LEU A 114 -30.33 2.61 -3.54
N LYS A 115 -31.54 2.85 -3.05
CA LYS A 115 -31.90 2.57 -1.63
C LYS A 115 -32.03 1.09 -1.32
N LEU A 116 -32.46 0.29 -2.30
CA LEU A 116 -32.58 -1.17 -2.13
C LEU A 116 -31.24 -1.92 -2.07
N LEU A 117 -30.10 -1.24 -2.26
CA LEU A 117 -28.77 -1.82 -2.14
C LEU A 117 -28.04 -1.39 -0.86
N GLU A 118 -28.56 -0.39 -0.13
CA GLU A 118 -28.02 0.04 1.17
C GLU A 118 -28.68 -0.68 2.36
N ASP A 119 -29.86 -1.26 2.16
CA ASP A 119 -30.67 -1.93 3.20
C ASP A 119 -30.48 -3.46 3.26
N VAL A 120 -29.38 -4.01 2.72
CA VAL A 120 -28.93 -5.33 3.18
C VAL A 120 -28.12 -5.05 4.44
N ASP A 121 -28.78 -5.06 5.59
CA ASP A 121 -28.15 -4.85 6.89
C ASP A 121 -26.93 -5.77 6.99
N ALA A 122 -25.74 -5.18 6.98
CA ALA A 122 -24.48 -5.93 7.04
C ALA A 122 -24.41 -6.79 8.32
N GLU A 123 -25.13 -6.39 9.38
CA GLU A 123 -25.33 -7.15 10.61
C GLU A 123 -26.24 -8.37 10.41
N GLU A 124 -27.30 -8.27 9.60
CA GLU A 124 -28.21 -9.38 9.30
C GLU A 124 -27.56 -10.45 8.39
N VAL A 125 -26.62 -10.02 7.53
CA VAL A 125 -25.74 -10.92 6.75
C VAL A 125 -24.68 -11.57 7.64
N ASP A 126 -24.09 -10.85 8.60
CA ASP A 126 -23.13 -11.42 9.55
C ASP A 126 -23.81 -12.44 10.48
N GLU A 127 -25.02 -12.20 10.98
CA GLU A 127 -25.78 -13.17 11.79
C GLU A 127 -26.20 -14.41 10.98
N GLN A 128 -26.63 -14.25 9.72
CA GLN A 128 -26.95 -15.40 8.85
C GLN A 128 -25.70 -16.20 8.46
N LEU A 129 -24.57 -15.52 8.29
CA LEU A 129 -23.28 -16.16 8.04
C LEU A 129 -22.81 -16.89 9.30
N GLU A 130 -22.87 -16.28 10.48
CA GLU A 130 -22.58 -16.94 11.76
C GLU A 130 -23.43 -18.21 11.95
N ALA A 131 -24.69 -18.19 11.56
CA ALA A 131 -25.58 -19.36 11.59
C ALA A 131 -25.21 -20.45 10.55
N GLU A 132 -24.74 -20.09 9.35
CA GLU A 132 -24.19 -21.05 8.37
C GLU A 132 -22.80 -21.58 8.78
N LEU A 133 -22.05 -20.81 9.57
CA LEU A 133 -20.70 -21.11 10.06
C LEU A 133 -20.67 -22.09 11.25
N GLU A 134 -21.82 -22.38 11.87
CA GLU A 134 -21.97 -23.44 12.87
C GLU A 134 -22.06 -24.86 12.27
N LEU A 135 -21.84 -25.04 10.96
CA LEU A 135 -21.75 -26.38 10.39
C LEU A 135 -20.48 -27.08 10.92
N ASN A 136 -20.68 -28.24 11.57
CA ASN A 136 -19.69 -29.16 12.16
C ASN A 136 -18.52 -29.65 11.26
N GLN A 137 -18.19 -28.95 10.16
CA GLN A 137 -17.05 -29.28 9.32
C GLN A 137 -15.80 -28.48 9.73
N PRO A 138 -14.63 -29.13 9.83
CA PRO A 138 -13.39 -28.42 10.05
C PRO A 138 -13.15 -27.42 8.90
N TYR A 139 -12.73 -26.20 9.25
CA TYR A 139 -12.42 -25.16 8.29
C TYR A 139 -11.27 -25.59 7.36
N SER A 140 -11.39 -25.27 6.07
CA SER A 140 -10.32 -25.45 5.09
C SER A 140 -10.29 -24.27 4.10
N LEU A 141 -9.09 -23.90 3.66
CA LEU A 141 -8.86 -22.87 2.64
C LEU A 141 -9.16 -23.33 1.20
N GLY A 142 -9.34 -24.64 1.01
CA GLY A 142 -9.63 -25.23 -0.29
C GLY A 142 -9.33 -26.73 -0.32
N PRO A 143 -9.48 -27.38 -1.48
CA PRO A 143 -9.06 -28.77 -1.65
C PRO A 143 -7.58 -28.94 -1.32
N THR A 144 -7.24 -30.05 -0.66
CA THR A 144 -5.85 -30.46 -0.44
C THR A 144 -5.14 -30.65 -1.78
N ILE A 145 -3.90 -30.17 -1.85
CA ILE A 145 -2.98 -30.36 -2.98
C ILE A 145 -1.75 -31.03 -2.36
N ASP A 146 -1.28 -32.13 -2.93
CA ASP A 146 -0.16 -32.94 -2.44
C ASP A 146 1.00 -33.07 -3.43
N ASP A 147 0.88 -32.48 -4.62
CA ASP A 147 1.84 -32.51 -5.73
C ASP A 147 2.16 -31.10 -6.28
N TRP A 148 2.11 -30.06 -5.44
CA TRP A 148 2.31 -28.67 -5.89
C TRP A 148 3.70 -28.41 -6.45
N ASP A 149 4.74 -29.03 -5.89
CA ASP A 149 6.11 -28.86 -6.36
C ASP A 149 6.27 -29.42 -7.78
N GLU A 150 5.66 -30.58 -8.07
CA GLU A 150 5.63 -31.20 -9.40
C GLU A 150 4.82 -30.36 -10.40
N GLN A 151 3.64 -29.88 -10.01
CA GLN A 151 2.81 -29.02 -10.85
C GLN A 151 3.55 -27.72 -11.21
N ARG A 152 4.15 -27.07 -10.21
CA ARG A 152 4.90 -25.82 -10.37
C ARG A 152 6.13 -26.04 -11.26
N GLN A 153 6.87 -27.13 -11.06
CA GLN A 153 8.02 -27.46 -11.89
C GLN A 153 7.62 -27.71 -13.35
N ALA A 154 6.54 -28.46 -13.60
CA ALA A 154 6.03 -28.70 -14.95
C ALA A 154 5.64 -27.38 -15.63
N TRP A 155 4.93 -26.50 -14.92
CA TRP A 155 4.55 -25.19 -15.43
C TRP A 155 5.75 -24.31 -15.77
N LEU A 156 6.79 -24.30 -14.93
CA LEU A 156 8.02 -23.52 -15.17
C LEU A 156 8.81 -24.02 -16.39
N LEU A 157 8.79 -25.33 -16.67
CA LEU A 157 9.40 -25.90 -17.86
C LEU A 157 8.67 -25.47 -19.15
N GLU A 158 7.36 -25.29 -19.08
CA GLU A 158 6.55 -24.76 -20.19
C GLU A 158 6.64 -23.23 -20.34
N ASN A 159 7.08 -22.53 -19.29
CA ASN A 159 7.14 -21.06 -19.21
C ASN A 159 8.52 -20.53 -18.80
N PRO A 160 9.61 -20.85 -19.53
CA PRO A 160 10.99 -20.55 -19.11
C PRO A 160 11.29 -19.05 -18.96
N ASP A 161 10.62 -18.19 -19.72
CA ASP A 161 10.79 -16.73 -19.65
C ASP A 161 10.31 -16.13 -18.31
N LEU A 162 9.49 -16.87 -17.57
CA LEU A 162 8.93 -16.46 -16.27
C LEU A 162 9.70 -17.04 -15.08
N ALA A 163 10.60 -18.00 -15.29
CA ALA A 163 11.27 -18.71 -14.19
C ALA A 163 12.21 -17.84 -13.35
N VAL A 164 12.78 -16.77 -13.94
CA VAL A 164 13.66 -15.82 -13.24
C VAL A 164 13.24 -14.38 -13.54
N SER A 165 13.65 -13.46 -12.67
CA SER A 165 13.48 -12.02 -12.92
C SER A 165 14.39 -11.56 -14.06
N SER A 166 14.17 -10.32 -14.54
CA SER A 166 15.06 -9.67 -15.51
C SER A 166 16.50 -9.49 -15.00
N THR A 167 16.73 -9.60 -13.70
CA THR A 167 18.05 -9.51 -13.06
C THR A 167 18.68 -10.88 -12.78
N GLY A 168 18.01 -11.98 -13.18
CA GLY A 168 18.45 -13.35 -12.91
C GLY A 168 18.25 -13.79 -11.44
N LYS A 169 17.55 -12.99 -10.64
CA LYS A 169 17.25 -13.28 -9.23
C LYS A 169 15.89 -14.01 -9.10
N PRO A 170 15.65 -14.70 -7.98
CA PRO A 170 14.32 -15.23 -7.66
C PRO A 170 13.25 -14.13 -7.71
N ARG A 171 12.08 -14.44 -8.28
CA ARG A 171 10.95 -13.50 -8.31
C ARG A 171 10.30 -13.39 -6.93
N ILE A 172 9.98 -12.17 -6.54
CA ILE A 172 9.29 -11.86 -5.28
C ILE A 172 8.01 -11.11 -5.60
N LEU A 173 6.90 -11.54 -4.99
CA LEU A 173 5.65 -10.79 -4.94
C LEU A 173 5.47 -10.24 -3.52
N LEU A 174 5.62 -8.92 -3.35
CA LEU A 174 5.26 -8.24 -2.11
C LEU A 174 3.74 -8.11 -2.02
N VAL A 175 3.16 -8.60 -0.94
CA VAL A 175 1.73 -8.61 -0.69
C VAL A 175 1.43 -7.78 0.55
N THR A 176 0.53 -6.82 0.39
CA THR A 176 0.01 -6.00 1.49
C THR A 176 -1.50 -5.85 1.27
N GLY A 177 -2.22 -5.36 2.27
CA GLY A 177 -3.62 -5.04 2.10
C GLY A 177 -4.18 -4.23 3.26
N SER A 178 -5.40 -3.75 3.07
CA SER A 178 -6.18 -3.08 4.09
C SER A 178 -7.66 -3.43 3.93
N SER A 179 -8.47 -3.02 4.91
CA SER A 179 -9.93 -3.16 4.82
C SER A 179 -10.47 -2.53 3.53
N PRO A 180 -11.52 -3.12 2.89
CA PRO A 180 -12.27 -2.47 1.81
C PRO A 180 -13.01 -1.21 2.26
N LYS A 181 -13.38 -1.15 3.54
CA LYS A 181 -14.14 -0.03 4.10
C LYS A 181 -13.19 1.13 4.42
N PRO A 182 -13.66 2.39 4.33
CA PRO A 182 -12.92 3.54 4.84
C PRO A 182 -12.49 3.33 6.29
N CYS A 183 -11.38 3.93 6.68
CA CYS A 183 -10.90 3.83 8.06
C CYS A 183 -11.84 4.53 9.04
N ASP A 184 -12.02 3.96 10.23
CA ASP A 184 -12.77 4.57 11.34
C ASP A 184 -12.17 5.94 11.70
N ASN A 185 -10.84 6.01 11.71
CA ASN A 185 -10.10 7.26 11.77
C ASN A 185 -9.87 7.79 10.35
N PRO A 186 -10.46 8.96 9.96
CA PRO A 186 -10.31 9.49 8.61
C PRO A 186 -8.87 9.80 8.20
N ALA A 187 -7.97 10.04 9.16
CA ALA A 187 -6.55 10.20 8.87
C ALA A 187 -5.89 8.88 8.45
N GLY A 188 -6.44 7.74 8.86
CA GLY A 188 -5.91 6.40 8.60
C GLY A 188 -5.71 6.11 7.12
N ASP A 189 -6.69 6.45 6.27
CA ASP A 189 -6.59 6.28 4.82
C ASP A 189 -5.42 7.05 4.22
N HIS A 190 -5.10 8.24 4.76
CA HIS A 190 -3.93 9.00 4.33
C HIS A 190 -2.63 8.26 4.65
N TYR A 191 -2.53 7.64 5.82
CA TYR A 191 -1.32 6.88 6.20
C TYR A 191 -1.23 5.54 5.48
N LEU A 192 -2.35 4.89 5.14
CA LEU A 192 -2.36 3.75 4.22
C LEU A 192 -1.82 4.15 2.84
N LEU A 193 -2.25 5.30 2.30
CA LEU A 193 -1.73 5.83 1.03
C LEU A 193 -0.21 6.10 1.09
N LYS A 194 0.27 6.68 2.19
CA LYS A 194 1.72 6.92 2.38
C LYS A 194 2.49 5.61 2.49
N SER A 195 1.95 4.63 3.21
CA SER A 195 2.54 3.30 3.33
C SER A 195 2.66 2.60 1.98
N ILE A 196 1.61 2.60 1.16
CA ILE A 196 1.68 1.98 -0.17
C ILE A 196 2.61 2.75 -1.11
N LYS A 197 2.66 4.09 -1.07
CA LYS A 197 3.69 4.84 -1.82
C LYS A 197 5.10 4.39 -1.44
N ASN A 198 5.39 4.26 -0.14
CA ASN A 198 6.69 3.81 0.36
C ASN A 198 7.04 2.41 -0.18
N LYS A 199 6.10 1.46 -0.13
CA LYS A 199 6.28 0.11 -0.68
C LYS A 199 6.45 0.13 -2.21
N ILE A 200 5.70 0.95 -2.94
CA ILE A 200 5.86 1.16 -4.40
C ILE A 200 7.27 1.65 -4.71
N ASP A 201 7.78 2.61 -3.95
CA ASP A 201 9.12 3.15 -4.17
C ASP A 201 10.19 2.06 -3.96
N TYR A 202 10.13 1.32 -2.85
CA TYR A 202 11.05 0.21 -2.61
C TYR A 202 10.96 -0.87 -3.71
N CYS A 203 9.75 -1.36 -4.00
CA CYS A 203 9.54 -2.41 -4.98
C CYS A 203 10.04 -2.02 -6.38
N ARG A 204 9.83 -0.77 -6.79
CA ARG A 204 10.35 -0.24 -8.06
C ARG A 204 11.87 -0.23 -8.11
N LEU A 205 12.52 0.13 -7.00
CA LEU A 205 13.99 0.19 -6.91
C LEU A 205 14.62 -1.21 -6.95
N HIS A 206 13.93 -2.22 -6.41
CA HIS A 206 14.45 -3.57 -6.24
C HIS A 206 13.89 -4.60 -7.24
N GLY A 207 13.04 -4.19 -8.18
CA GLY A 207 12.46 -5.07 -9.19
C GLY A 207 11.52 -6.14 -8.61
N ILE A 208 10.74 -5.74 -7.60
CA ILE A 208 9.77 -6.59 -6.89
C ILE A 208 8.36 -6.26 -7.37
N ASP A 209 7.54 -7.28 -7.62
CA ASP A 209 6.14 -7.08 -7.97
C ASP A 209 5.32 -6.82 -6.71
N ILE A 210 4.24 -6.04 -6.82
CA ILE A 210 3.39 -5.68 -5.67
C ILE A 210 1.93 -6.03 -5.92
N PHE A 211 1.30 -6.66 -4.93
CA PHE A 211 -0.14 -6.91 -4.88
C PHE A 211 -0.74 -6.23 -3.65
N TYR A 212 -1.71 -5.34 -3.87
CA TYR A 212 -2.45 -4.67 -2.81
C TYR A 212 -3.88 -5.21 -2.74
N ASN A 213 -4.20 -5.95 -1.68
CA ASN A 213 -5.53 -6.50 -1.49
C ASN A 213 -6.46 -5.51 -0.77
N LEU A 214 -7.67 -5.36 -1.30
CA LEU A 214 -8.79 -4.66 -0.69
C LEU A 214 -10.03 -5.55 -0.55
N ALA A 215 -9.94 -6.85 -0.80
CA ALA A 215 -11.07 -7.77 -0.76
C ALA A 215 -11.01 -8.71 0.45
N THR A 216 -12.15 -8.99 1.07
CA THR A 216 -12.30 -10.08 2.04
C THR A 216 -12.60 -11.36 1.27
N LEU A 217 -11.62 -12.26 1.15
CA LEU A 217 -11.76 -13.50 0.37
C LEU A 217 -12.54 -14.60 1.11
N ASP A 218 -12.50 -14.60 2.44
CA ASP A 218 -13.23 -15.53 3.30
C ASP A 218 -13.67 -14.78 4.56
N ALA A 219 -14.98 -14.70 4.79
CA ALA A 219 -15.53 -13.96 5.90
C ALA A 219 -15.17 -14.55 7.28
N ARG A 220 -14.86 -15.86 7.34
CA ARG A 220 -14.37 -16.51 8.56
C ARG A 220 -12.97 -16.04 8.94
N MET A 221 -12.19 -15.57 7.97
CA MET A 221 -10.80 -15.18 8.14
C MET A 221 -10.65 -13.66 8.06
N GLY A 222 -11.35 -12.94 8.95
CA GLY A 222 -11.22 -11.48 9.02
C GLY A 222 -9.94 -11.00 9.72
N GLU A 223 -9.66 -9.71 9.59
CA GLU A 223 -8.54 -9.00 10.23
C GLU A 223 -7.18 -9.63 9.90
N TYR A 224 -6.33 -9.86 10.91
CA TYR A 224 -4.98 -10.37 10.73
C TYR A 224 -4.94 -11.78 10.12
N TRP A 225 -6.04 -12.54 10.15
CA TRP A 225 -6.16 -13.85 9.52
C TRP A 225 -6.41 -13.81 8.01
N SER A 226 -6.86 -12.67 7.47
CA SER A 226 -7.21 -12.51 6.04
C SER A 226 -6.04 -12.72 5.09
N LYS A 227 -4.81 -12.60 5.60
CA LYS A 227 -3.58 -12.85 4.84
C LYS A 227 -3.45 -14.30 4.38
N LEU A 228 -3.91 -15.28 5.16
CA LEU A 228 -3.68 -16.70 4.85
C LEU A 228 -4.45 -17.20 3.61
N PRO A 229 -5.78 -16.94 3.47
CA PRO A 229 -6.47 -17.25 2.22
C PRO A 229 -5.87 -16.54 1.01
N LEU A 230 -5.46 -15.28 1.17
CA LEU A 230 -4.87 -14.48 0.08
C LEU A 230 -3.52 -15.05 -0.36
N VAL A 231 -2.61 -15.30 0.58
CA VAL A 231 -1.28 -15.84 0.29
C VAL A 231 -1.39 -17.19 -0.42
N ARG A 232 -2.27 -18.09 0.04
CA ARG A 232 -2.51 -19.37 -0.64
C ARG A 232 -3.00 -19.16 -2.08
N LYS A 233 -3.94 -18.23 -2.32
CA LYS A 233 -4.45 -17.94 -3.66
C LYS A 233 -3.37 -17.36 -4.58
N LEU A 234 -2.51 -16.47 -4.06
CA LEU A 234 -1.42 -15.88 -4.82
C LEU A 234 -0.33 -16.90 -5.13
N MET A 235 0.01 -17.80 -4.20
CA MET A 235 0.95 -18.91 -4.46
C MET A 235 0.48 -19.77 -5.64
N LEU A 236 -0.78 -20.19 -5.62
CA LEU A 236 -1.36 -21.05 -6.66
C LEU A 236 -1.61 -20.32 -7.98
N GLY A 237 -1.94 -19.03 -7.93
CA GLY A 237 -2.19 -18.19 -9.10
C GLY A 237 -0.93 -17.70 -9.79
N HIS A 238 0.21 -17.70 -9.09
CA HIS A 238 1.50 -17.22 -9.58
C HIS A 238 2.62 -18.25 -9.38
N PRO A 239 2.64 -19.36 -10.14
CA PRO A 239 3.69 -20.38 -10.07
C PRO A 239 5.09 -19.81 -10.40
N GLU A 240 5.18 -18.70 -11.13
CA GLU A 240 6.44 -18.01 -11.43
C GLU A 240 7.09 -17.34 -10.22
N MET A 241 6.32 -17.06 -9.16
CA MET A 241 6.85 -16.40 -7.96
C MET A 241 7.56 -17.43 -7.10
N GLU A 242 8.82 -17.16 -6.76
CA GLU A 242 9.58 -18.00 -5.83
C GLU A 242 9.25 -17.65 -4.38
N TRP A 243 9.05 -16.36 -4.10
CA TRP A 243 8.73 -15.86 -2.77
C TRP A 243 7.47 -15.01 -2.78
N ILE A 244 6.57 -15.31 -1.85
CA ILE A 244 5.52 -14.39 -1.44
C ILE A 244 6.02 -13.67 -0.19
N TRP A 245 6.12 -12.35 -0.26
CA TRP A 245 6.55 -11.51 0.85
C TRP A 245 5.37 -10.74 1.41
N TRP A 246 4.80 -11.23 2.50
CA TRP A 246 3.75 -10.49 3.22
C TRP A 246 4.38 -9.34 3.99
N MET A 247 3.76 -8.16 3.90
CA MET A 247 4.15 -6.98 4.69
C MET A 247 2.91 -6.20 5.11
N ASP A 248 2.71 -6.04 6.42
CA ASP A 248 1.58 -5.31 6.98
C ASP A 248 1.51 -3.85 6.48
N SER A 249 0.29 -3.31 6.46
CA SER A 249 0.03 -1.95 5.98
C SER A 249 0.65 -0.85 6.86
N ASP A 250 0.95 -1.13 8.13
CA ASP A 250 1.61 -0.24 9.08
C ASP A 250 3.12 -0.51 9.22
N ALA A 251 3.70 -1.34 8.33
CA ALA A 251 5.13 -1.49 8.17
C ALA A 251 5.67 -0.59 7.05
N ILE A 252 6.76 0.14 7.32
CA ILE A 252 7.36 1.14 6.41
C ILE A 252 8.81 0.77 6.15
N PHE A 253 9.21 0.70 4.87
CA PHE A 253 10.62 0.60 4.50
C PHE A 253 11.34 1.88 4.90
N THR A 254 12.38 1.73 5.71
CA THR A 254 13.23 2.82 6.19
C THR A 254 14.66 2.70 5.69
N ASP A 255 15.07 1.57 5.13
CA ASP A 255 16.28 1.42 4.30
C ASP A 255 15.90 1.12 2.84
N MET A 256 16.03 2.10 1.94
CA MET A 256 15.71 1.95 0.52
C MET A 256 16.83 1.30 -0.29
N VAL A 257 18.03 1.14 0.29
CA VAL A 257 19.21 0.56 -0.37
C VAL A 257 19.37 -0.90 -0.04
N PHE A 258 19.02 -1.30 1.19
CA PHE A 258 19.16 -2.68 1.63
C PHE A 258 18.38 -3.63 0.72
N GLU A 259 19.05 -4.68 0.27
CA GLU A 259 18.46 -5.80 -0.47
C GLU A 259 18.45 -7.05 0.42
N LEU A 260 17.37 -7.83 0.34
CA LEU A 260 17.26 -9.09 1.07
C LEU A 260 18.38 -10.06 0.66
N PRO A 261 19.12 -10.66 1.62
CA PRO A 261 20.20 -11.59 1.30
C PRO A 261 19.64 -12.98 0.96
N LEU A 262 18.92 -13.12 -0.18
CA LEU A 262 18.19 -14.35 -0.54
C LEU A 262 19.05 -15.61 -0.57
N GLU A 263 20.34 -15.50 -0.88
CA GLU A 263 21.30 -16.62 -0.84
C GLU A 263 21.39 -17.25 0.56
N LYS A 264 21.22 -16.46 1.63
CA LYS A 264 21.16 -16.93 3.02
C LYS A 264 19.97 -17.88 3.27
N TYR A 265 18.93 -17.79 2.43
CA TYR A 265 17.65 -18.45 2.64
C TYR A 265 17.40 -19.64 1.72
N GLU A 266 18.39 -20.06 0.94
CA GLU A 266 18.27 -21.13 -0.08
C GLU A 266 17.62 -22.42 0.46
N ASN A 267 17.91 -22.80 1.70
CA ASN A 267 17.48 -24.05 2.31
C ASN A 267 16.22 -23.93 3.18
N TYR A 268 15.64 -22.74 3.26
CA TYR A 268 14.49 -22.39 4.08
C TYR A 268 13.28 -22.03 3.23
N ASN A 269 12.09 -22.14 3.82
CA ASN A 269 10.81 -21.88 3.16
C ASN A 269 10.01 -20.77 3.86
N LEU A 270 10.21 -20.56 5.16
CA LEU A 270 9.63 -19.43 5.89
C LEU A 270 10.76 -18.60 6.52
N ILE A 271 10.82 -17.31 6.18
CA ILE A 271 11.73 -16.35 6.79
C ILE A 271 10.89 -15.34 7.56
N VAL A 272 11.13 -15.22 8.85
CA VAL A 272 10.39 -14.31 9.72
C VAL A 272 11.32 -13.71 10.74
N HIS A 273 11.12 -12.45 11.11
CA HIS A 273 11.97 -11.83 12.13
C HIS A 273 11.69 -12.47 13.50
N GLY A 274 12.73 -12.86 14.23
CA GLY A 274 12.59 -13.45 15.56
C GLY A 274 13.88 -14.03 16.14
N TRP A 275 13.77 -14.62 17.32
CA TRP A 275 14.89 -15.23 18.01
C TRP A 275 14.54 -16.64 18.50
N GLU A 276 15.40 -17.62 18.22
CA GLU A 276 15.18 -19.01 18.63
C GLU A 276 14.92 -19.15 20.13
N LYS A 277 15.69 -18.43 20.95
CA LYS A 277 15.52 -18.44 22.40
C LYS A 277 14.16 -17.89 22.84
N GLU A 278 13.66 -16.86 22.17
CA GLU A 278 12.37 -16.26 22.49
C GLU A 278 11.22 -17.19 22.06
N VAL A 279 11.33 -17.85 20.90
CA VAL A 279 10.31 -18.77 20.37
C VAL A 279 10.34 -20.12 21.09
N TYR A 280 11.47 -20.82 21.11
CA TYR A 280 11.52 -22.23 21.51
C TYR A 280 11.84 -22.46 23.00
N GLU A 281 12.62 -21.58 23.64
CA GLU A 281 12.96 -21.72 25.06
C GLU A 281 11.98 -20.96 25.95
N LYS A 282 11.78 -19.67 25.68
CA LYS A 282 10.93 -18.80 26.50
C LYS A 282 9.46 -18.84 26.10
N GLN A 283 9.16 -19.27 24.86
CA GLN A 283 7.81 -19.37 24.33
C GLN A 283 7.02 -18.07 24.46
N THR A 284 7.67 -16.93 24.23
CA THR A 284 7.01 -15.62 24.28
C THR A 284 6.20 -15.37 23.02
N TRP A 285 5.01 -14.78 23.17
CA TRP A 285 4.12 -14.47 22.05
C TRP A 285 4.65 -13.39 21.09
N VAL A 286 5.72 -12.69 21.47
CA VAL A 286 6.45 -11.72 20.65
C VAL A 286 7.84 -12.23 20.25
N GLY A 287 8.09 -13.54 20.32
CA GLY A 287 9.37 -14.14 19.94
C GLY A 287 9.68 -14.08 18.45
N LEU A 288 8.65 -13.89 17.63
CA LEU A 288 8.73 -13.58 16.19
C LEU A 288 7.65 -12.58 15.80
N ASN A 289 7.70 -12.04 14.58
CA ASN A 289 6.66 -11.14 14.05
C ASN A 289 6.06 -11.62 12.72
N SER A 290 4.78 -11.99 12.69
CA SER A 290 4.08 -12.46 11.47
C SER A 290 3.49 -11.33 10.61
N GLY A 291 3.81 -10.08 10.94
CA GLY A 291 3.45 -8.93 10.12
C GLY A 291 4.35 -8.75 8.91
N ILE A 292 5.54 -9.37 8.92
CA ILE A 292 6.49 -9.33 7.82
C ILE A 292 7.18 -10.69 7.72
N TYR A 293 6.93 -11.42 6.63
CA TYR A 293 7.58 -12.70 6.39
C TYR A 293 7.72 -13.00 4.89
N LEU A 294 8.72 -13.81 4.56
CA LEU A 294 8.84 -14.42 3.23
C LEU A 294 8.43 -15.88 3.32
N LEU A 295 7.57 -16.30 2.40
CA LEU A 295 7.11 -17.67 2.26
C LEU A 295 7.41 -18.17 0.85
N ARG A 296 8.16 -19.27 0.74
CA ARG A 296 8.54 -19.86 -0.54
C ARG A 296 7.33 -20.52 -1.21
N ASN A 297 7.18 -20.38 -2.51
CA ASN A 297 6.11 -21.05 -3.27
C ASN A 297 6.44 -22.54 -3.50
N CYS A 298 6.07 -23.37 -2.54
CA CYS A 298 6.32 -24.81 -2.55
C CYS A 298 5.25 -25.58 -1.75
N GLN A 299 5.22 -26.91 -1.90
CA GLN A 299 4.27 -27.79 -1.21
C GLN A 299 4.32 -27.62 0.32
N TRP A 300 5.54 -27.55 0.87
CA TRP A 300 5.74 -27.34 2.31
C TRP A 300 5.02 -26.11 2.85
N SER A 301 4.98 -25.03 2.06
CA SER A 301 4.31 -23.78 2.46
C SER A 301 2.79 -23.89 2.41
N LEU A 302 2.23 -24.66 1.46
CA LEU A 302 0.79 -24.97 1.45
C LEU A 302 0.42 -25.77 2.71
N ASP A 303 1.21 -26.78 3.04
CA ASP A 303 1.00 -27.61 4.24
C ASP A 303 1.11 -26.78 5.52
N LEU A 304 2.06 -25.83 5.58
CA LEU A 304 2.21 -24.93 6.72
C LEU A 304 0.97 -24.05 6.88
N ILE A 305 0.47 -23.46 5.80
CA ILE A 305 -0.73 -22.61 5.84
C ILE A 305 -1.93 -23.44 6.34
N ASP A 306 -2.12 -24.66 5.84
CA ASP A 306 -3.21 -25.55 6.29
C ASP A 306 -3.08 -25.92 7.78
N ALA A 307 -1.86 -26.01 8.32
CA ALA A 307 -1.62 -26.21 9.75
C ALA A 307 -1.79 -24.94 10.60
N TRP A 308 -1.71 -23.76 9.99
CA TRP A 308 -1.78 -22.46 10.66
C TRP A 308 -3.22 -21.95 10.80
N VAL A 309 -4.07 -22.17 9.79
CA VAL A 309 -5.46 -21.70 9.76
C VAL A 309 -6.44 -22.24 10.82
N PRO A 310 -6.26 -23.40 11.49
CA PRO A 310 -7.31 -23.96 12.36
C PRO A 310 -7.75 -23.07 13.52
N MET A 311 -6.89 -22.14 13.98
CA MET A 311 -7.22 -21.18 15.04
C MET A 311 -7.82 -19.86 14.52
N GLY A 312 -7.97 -19.72 13.20
CA GLY A 312 -8.37 -18.48 12.53
C GLY A 312 -9.87 -18.21 12.38
N PRO A 313 -10.77 -19.19 12.22
CA PRO A 313 -12.20 -18.92 12.01
C PRO A 313 -12.82 -18.11 13.14
N LYS A 314 -13.41 -16.95 12.80
CA LYS A 314 -14.10 -16.04 13.72
C LYS A 314 -15.16 -16.73 14.60
N GLY A 315 -15.46 -16.11 15.73
CA GLY A 315 -16.40 -16.62 16.73
C GLY A 315 -15.75 -17.64 17.68
N LYS A 316 -16.54 -18.62 18.12
CA LYS A 316 -16.16 -19.56 19.19
C LYS A 316 -14.82 -20.26 18.97
N ILE A 317 -14.47 -20.61 17.73
CA ILE A 317 -13.19 -21.29 17.42
C ILE A 317 -12.00 -20.40 17.79
N ARG A 318 -11.99 -19.17 17.29
CA ARG A 318 -10.92 -18.19 17.56
C ARG A 318 -10.88 -17.76 19.03
N ASP A 319 -12.03 -17.64 19.68
CA ASP A 319 -12.12 -17.31 21.11
C ASP A 319 -11.49 -18.39 22.00
N GLU A 320 -11.88 -19.65 21.79
CA GLU A 320 -11.35 -20.78 22.55
C GLU A 320 -9.87 -21.00 22.24
N ALA A 321 -9.46 -20.87 20.97
CA ALA A 321 -8.04 -20.89 20.61
C ALA A 321 -7.25 -19.77 21.28
N GLY A 322 -7.82 -18.57 21.43
CA GLY A 322 -7.20 -17.46 22.16
C GLY A 322 -6.88 -17.83 23.61
N LYS A 323 -7.78 -18.54 24.29
CA LYS A 323 -7.55 -19.04 25.66
C LYS A 323 -6.41 -20.06 25.71
N VAL A 324 -6.35 -20.97 24.73
CA VAL A 324 -5.25 -21.95 24.60
C VAL A 324 -3.92 -21.23 24.42
N LEU A 325 -3.86 -20.23 23.53
CA LEU A 325 -2.66 -19.45 23.25
C LEU A 325 -2.21 -18.63 24.47
N THR A 326 -3.14 -18.00 25.19
CA THR A 326 -2.81 -17.27 26.43
C THR A 326 -2.31 -18.20 27.53
N GLY A 327 -2.81 -19.44 27.60
CA GLY A 327 -2.32 -20.44 28.53
C GLY A 327 -0.94 -21.02 28.16
N ALA A 328 -0.60 -21.04 26.86
CA ALA A 328 0.62 -21.65 26.34
C ALA A 328 1.79 -20.67 26.18
N LEU A 329 1.53 -19.40 25.86
CA LEU A 329 2.56 -18.43 25.48
C LEU A 329 2.84 -17.42 26.58
N ALA A 330 4.13 -17.25 26.90
CA ALA A 330 4.58 -16.33 27.92
C ALA A 330 4.26 -14.87 27.52
N GLY A 331 3.65 -14.13 28.45
CA GLY A 331 3.39 -12.70 28.30
C GLY A 331 2.24 -12.32 27.35
N ARG A 332 1.52 -13.29 26.78
CA ARG A 332 0.37 -13.02 25.91
C ARG A 332 -0.82 -12.50 26.74
N PRO A 333 -1.40 -11.32 26.44
CA PRO A 333 -2.63 -10.88 27.09
C PRO A 333 -3.83 -11.76 26.70
N ALA A 334 -4.95 -11.60 27.40
CA ALA A 334 -6.19 -12.33 27.11
C ALA A 334 -6.99 -11.63 26.02
N PHE A 335 -7.00 -12.21 24.82
CA PHE A 335 -7.81 -11.80 23.66
C PHE A 335 -7.92 -12.99 22.69
N GLU A 336 -8.76 -12.84 21.65
CA GLU A 336 -8.96 -13.83 20.58
C GLU A 336 -7.63 -14.32 19.97
N ALA A 337 -7.62 -15.51 19.36
CA ALA A 337 -6.43 -15.99 18.64
C ALA A 337 -6.00 -15.04 17.49
N ASP A 338 -4.70 -14.78 17.41
CA ASP A 338 -4.03 -14.04 16.35
C ASP A 338 -3.07 -14.95 15.57
N ASP A 339 -2.80 -14.60 14.32
CA ASP A 339 -1.94 -15.38 13.42
C ASP A 339 -0.52 -15.50 13.99
N GLN A 340 0.04 -14.46 14.60
CA GLN A 340 1.39 -14.49 15.18
C GLN A 340 1.50 -15.52 16.30
N SER A 341 0.61 -15.45 17.29
CA SER A 341 0.60 -16.40 18.40
C SER A 341 0.34 -17.83 17.91
N ALA A 342 -0.57 -18.02 16.95
CA ALA A 342 -0.83 -19.34 16.37
C ALA A 342 0.39 -19.93 15.66
N LEU A 343 1.16 -19.11 14.92
CA LEU A 343 2.41 -19.54 14.30
C LEU A 343 3.43 -19.96 15.35
N ILE A 344 3.64 -19.16 16.39
CA ILE A 344 4.55 -19.51 17.49
C ILE A 344 4.12 -20.83 18.12
N TYR A 345 2.83 -20.98 18.44
CA TYR A 345 2.30 -22.20 19.01
C TYR A 345 2.52 -23.43 18.12
N LEU A 346 2.36 -23.28 16.80
CA LEU A 346 2.66 -24.34 15.83
C LEU A 346 4.14 -24.71 15.84
N LEU A 347 5.04 -23.72 15.84
CA LEU A 347 6.49 -23.95 15.84
C LEU A 347 7.00 -24.59 17.13
N ILE A 348 6.44 -24.23 18.29
CA ILE A 348 6.85 -24.85 19.57
C ILE A 348 6.31 -26.28 19.72
N THR A 349 5.09 -26.55 19.25
CA THR A 349 4.44 -27.85 19.43
C THR A 349 4.81 -28.87 18.37
N GLN A 350 5.23 -28.41 17.19
CA GLN A 350 5.56 -29.25 16.03
C GLN A 350 6.94 -28.88 15.45
N LYS A 351 7.92 -28.56 16.32
CA LYS A 351 9.27 -28.14 15.91
C LYS A 351 9.92 -29.15 14.96
N ASP A 352 9.82 -30.44 15.25
CA ASP A 352 10.42 -31.51 14.42
C ASP A 352 9.83 -31.57 13.01
N LYS A 353 8.61 -31.05 12.80
CA LYS A 353 7.93 -31.02 11.50
C LYS A 353 8.28 -29.76 10.69
N TRP A 354 8.36 -28.60 11.35
CA TRP A 354 8.44 -27.30 10.66
C TRP A 354 9.79 -26.61 10.82
N GLY A 355 10.45 -26.76 11.97
CA GLY A 355 11.57 -25.93 12.41
C GLY A 355 12.73 -25.88 11.44
N ASP A 356 13.09 -26.99 10.79
CA ASP A 356 14.22 -27.09 9.87
C ASP A 356 14.07 -26.22 8.60
N LYS A 357 12.84 -25.81 8.27
CA LYS A 357 12.53 -24.96 7.12
C LYS A 357 12.14 -23.52 7.50
N VAL A 358 12.22 -23.18 8.79
CA VAL A 358 11.96 -21.83 9.30
C VAL A 358 13.27 -21.15 9.67
N PHE A 359 13.49 -19.95 9.13
CA PHE A 359 14.59 -19.08 9.52
C PHE A 359 14.08 -17.92 10.38
N LEU A 360 14.54 -17.86 11.62
CA LEU A 360 14.28 -16.74 12.54
C LEU A 360 15.36 -15.66 12.34
N GLU A 361 15.05 -14.66 11.52
CA GLU A 361 15.98 -13.59 11.16
C GLU A 361 16.12 -12.56 12.28
N ASN A 362 17.36 -12.21 12.61
CA ASN A 362 17.70 -11.19 13.61
C ASN A 362 19.03 -10.47 13.32
N THR A 363 19.61 -10.69 12.13
CA THR A 363 20.86 -10.03 11.70
C THR A 363 20.61 -8.66 11.08
N TYR A 364 19.36 -8.38 10.70
CA TYR A 364 18.86 -7.07 10.28
C TYR A 364 17.38 -6.97 10.65
N HIS A 365 16.84 -5.75 10.61
CA HIS A 365 15.47 -5.45 10.99
C HIS A 365 14.48 -5.76 9.87
N LEU A 366 14.30 -7.04 9.54
CA LEU A 366 13.16 -7.49 8.74
C LEU A 366 11.84 -7.00 9.37
N HIS A 367 11.83 -6.91 10.70
CA HIS A 367 10.86 -6.18 11.51
C HIS A 367 11.60 -5.45 12.64
N ALA A 368 11.55 -4.11 12.67
CA ALA A 368 11.89 -3.36 13.88
C ALA A 368 10.64 -2.80 14.56
N PHE A 369 10.56 -3.02 15.87
CA PHE A 369 9.55 -2.41 16.72
C PHE A 369 9.75 -0.90 16.79
N TRP A 370 8.82 -0.13 16.21
CA TRP A 370 8.95 1.31 15.98
C TRP A 370 9.35 2.11 17.21
N ALA A 371 8.74 1.85 18.37
CA ALA A 371 8.92 2.68 19.56
C ALA A 371 10.35 2.62 20.11
N ALA A 372 11.14 1.61 19.73
CA ALA A 372 12.55 1.48 20.10
C ALA A 372 13.50 2.23 19.16
N ILE A 373 13.07 2.62 17.95
CA ILE A 373 13.98 3.10 16.90
C ILE A 373 13.66 4.50 16.35
N VAL A 374 12.40 4.93 16.38
CA VAL A 374 11.97 6.19 15.69
C VAL A 374 12.55 7.47 16.29
N GLU A 375 12.97 7.43 17.55
CA GLU A 375 13.64 8.55 18.23
C GLU A 375 15.13 8.67 17.85
N HIS A 376 15.70 7.64 17.20
CA HIS A 376 17.11 7.58 16.79
C HIS A 376 17.33 7.93 15.31
N PHE A 377 16.29 8.26 14.53
CA PHE A 377 16.44 8.54 13.10
C PHE A 377 17.43 9.66 12.80
N GLU A 378 17.41 10.77 13.53
CA GLU A 378 18.37 11.84 13.36
C GLU A 378 19.81 11.38 13.68
N GLU A 379 19.99 10.51 14.68
CA GLU A 379 21.29 9.93 15.02
C GLU A 379 21.79 9.00 13.89
N TYR A 380 20.92 8.18 13.30
CA TYR A 380 21.29 7.32 12.16
C TYR A 380 21.70 8.16 10.95
N MET A 381 20.98 9.25 10.65
CA MET A 381 21.31 10.17 9.57
C MET A 381 22.67 10.87 9.77
N GLU A 382 23.06 11.14 11.02
CA GLU A 382 24.33 11.77 11.35
C GLU A 382 25.50 10.78 11.29
N LYS A 383 25.33 9.58 11.84
CA LYS A 383 26.43 8.64 12.11
C LYS A 383 26.58 7.54 11.07
N SER A 384 25.59 7.34 10.20
CA SER A 384 25.48 6.16 9.34
C SER A 384 25.00 6.52 7.92
N ARG A 385 24.72 5.47 7.13
CA ARG A 385 24.16 5.52 5.77
C ARG A 385 23.26 4.30 5.54
N PRO A 386 22.24 4.41 4.65
CA PRO A 386 21.41 3.27 4.26
C PRO A 386 22.23 2.17 3.55
N GLY A 387 21.69 0.96 3.55
CA GLY A 387 22.23 -0.24 2.90
C GLY A 387 22.57 -1.37 3.86
N ARG A 388 22.36 -1.20 5.17
CA ARG A 388 22.71 -2.22 6.19
C ARG A 388 21.50 -2.91 6.79
N GLY A 389 20.35 -2.23 6.82
CA GLY A 389 19.10 -2.79 7.31
C GLY A 389 19.01 -3.08 8.82
N ASP A 390 20.04 -2.78 9.62
CA ASP A 390 20.15 -3.15 11.04
C ASP A 390 20.12 -1.93 11.98
N ASP A 391 20.63 -2.05 13.21
CA ASP A 391 20.64 -0.97 14.22
C ASP A 391 21.33 0.33 13.78
N ARG A 392 22.09 0.29 12.67
CA ARG A 392 22.76 1.46 12.09
C ARG A 392 21.87 2.20 11.10
N TRP A 393 20.91 1.50 10.50
CA TRP A 393 19.89 2.02 9.59
C TRP A 393 18.82 0.93 9.39
N PRO A 394 17.69 0.97 10.12
CA PRO A 394 16.75 -0.15 10.15
C PRO A 394 16.11 -0.36 8.79
N PHE A 395 15.95 -1.63 8.39
CA PHE A 395 15.34 -1.97 7.11
C PHE A 395 13.85 -1.64 7.09
N VAL A 396 13.10 -2.19 8.05
CA VAL A 396 11.67 -1.91 8.20
C VAL A 396 11.36 -1.37 9.58
N THR A 397 10.62 -0.27 9.63
CA THR A 397 9.99 0.24 10.86
C THR A 397 8.52 -0.18 10.88
N HIS A 398 8.14 -1.01 11.85
CA HIS A 398 6.80 -1.58 11.95
C HIS A 398 6.02 -1.00 13.14
N PHE A 399 4.90 -0.33 12.85
CA PHE A 399 4.07 0.42 13.81
C PHE A 399 3.05 -0.46 14.57
N VAL A 400 3.49 -1.63 15.02
CA VAL A 400 2.68 -2.57 15.82
C VAL A 400 2.01 -1.84 16.98
N GLY A 401 0.70 -2.06 17.13
CA GLY A 401 -0.13 -1.45 18.18
C GLY A 401 -0.65 -0.05 17.87
N CYS A 402 -0.21 0.62 16.79
CA CYS A 402 -0.70 1.95 16.43
C CYS A 402 -2.08 1.95 15.78
N LYS A 403 -2.40 0.91 15.00
CA LYS A 403 -3.70 0.71 14.31
C LYS A 403 -4.27 2.00 13.68
N PRO A 404 -3.54 2.69 12.78
CA PRO A 404 -3.90 4.03 12.30
C PRO A 404 -5.26 4.11 11.59
N CYS A 405 -5.76 2.98 11.08
CA CYS A 405 -7.06 2.87 10.42
C CYS A 405 -8.22 2.54 11.39
N GLY A 406 -7.92 1.95 12.55
CA GLY A 406 -8.92 1.53 13.52
C GLY A 406 -9.24 2.61 14.56
N SER A 407 -10.21 2.30 15.42
CA SER A 407 -10.69 3.16 16.50
C SER A 407 -9.99 2.94 17.85
N TYR A 408 -9.25 1.84 18.01
CA TYR A 408 -8.50 1.48 19.22
C TYR A 408 -7.05 1.14 18.89
N GLY A 409 -6.11 1.51 19.76
CA GLY A 409 -4.68 1.20 19.64
C GLY A 409 -3.98 1.25 21.00
N ASP A 410 -2.83 0.59 21.11
CA ASP A 410 -2.08 0.45 22.37
C ASP A 410 -1.28 1.71 22.72
N TYR A 411 -1.15 2.63 21.75
CA TYR A 411 -0.39 3.87 21.85
C TYR A 411 -1.26 5.07 21.49
N SER A 412 -0.83 6.26 21.91
CA SER A 412 -1.55 7.48 21.55
C SER A 412 -1.51 7.69 20.02
N VAL A 413 -2.69 7.92 19.44
CA VAL A 413 -2.86 8.15 17.99
C VAL A 413 -1.93 9.29 17.53
N GLU A 414 -1.85 10.38 18.28
CA GLU A 414 -0.96 11.51 17.95
C GLU A 414 0.51 11.08 17.81
N ARG A 415 1.04 10.29 18.76
CA ARG A 415 2.42 9.81 18.71
C ARG A 415 2.62 8.88 17.53
N CYS A 416 1.69 7.95 17.31
CA CYS A 416 1.73 7.03 16.18
C CYS A 416 1.78 7.77 14.85
N LEU A 417 0.80 8.65 14.58
CA LEU A 417 0.73 9.39 13.32
C LEU A 417 1.97 10.27 13.11
N LYS A 418 2.44 10.95 14.15
CA LYS A 418 3.69 11.73 14.12
C LYS A 418 4.90 10.87 13.75
N GLN A 419 5.04 9.69 14.34
CA GLN A 419 6.21 8.84 14.11
C GLN A 419 6.11 8.07 12.79
N ILE A 420 4.91 7.73 12.31
CA ILE A 420 4.69 7.22 10.94
C ILE A 420 5.10 8.29 9.92
N GLU A 421 4.74 9.56 10.14
CA GLU A 421 5.18 10.67 9.30
C GLU A 421 6.71 10.76 9.22
N ARG A 422 7.38 10.65 10.38
CA ARG A 422 8.85 10.65 10.48
C ARG A 422 9.48 9.46 9.76
N ALA A 423 8.99 8.23 9.96
CA ALA A 423 9.50 7.04 9.28
C ALA A 423 9.29 7.11 7.77
N PHE A 424 8.12 7.56 7.31
CA PHE A 424 7.88 7.79 5.89
C PHE A 424 8.87 8.80 5.32
N ASN A 425 9.07 9.96 5.96
CA ASN A 425 9.99 10.98 5.46
C ASN A 425 11.47 10.53 5.53
N PHE A 426 11.82 9.66 6.48
CA PHE A 426 13.14 9.03 6.58
C PHE A 426 13.43 8.12 5.37
N GLY A 427 12.44 7.30 4.97
CA GLY A 427 12.49 6.53 3.72
C GLY A 427 12.43 7.40 2.47
N ASP A 428 11.48 8.34 2.39
CA ASP A 428 11.24 9.18 1.21
C ASP A 428 12.41 10.13 0.92
N ASN A 429 13.17 10.56 1.94
CA ASN A 429 14.42 11.29 1.73
C ASN A 429 15.42 10.52 0.84
N GLN A 430 15.47 9.20 0.97
CA GLN A 430 16.37 8.36 0.18
C GLN A 430 15.94 8.29 -1.29
N VAL A 431 14.65 8.44 -1.56
CA VAL A 431 14.08 8.54 -2.91
C VAL A 431 14.24 9.95 -3.47
N LEU A 432 13.89 10.98 -2.71
CA LEU A 432 13.92 12.38 -3.16
C LEU A 432 15.33 12.89 -3.50
N GLN A 433 16.35 12.40 -2.80
CA GLN A 433 17.73 12.85 -3.05
C GLN A 433 18.24 12.46 -4.44
N MET A 434 17.73 11.35 -5.02
CA MET A 434 18.01 10.97 -6.41
C MET A 434 17.65 12.12 -7.36
N TYR A 435 16.59 12.85 -7.02
CA TYR A 435 16.05 13.97 -7.79
C TYR A 435 16.48 15.36 -7.28
N GLY A 436 17.40 15.42 -6.30
CA GLY A 436 17.94 16.68 -5.80
C GLY A 436 17.07 17.38 -4.76
N PHE A 437 16.23 16.62 -4.03
CA PHE A 437 15.37 17.12 -2.96
C PHE A 437 15.56 16.33 -1.67
N GLN A 438 15.13 16.93 -0.57
CA GLN A 438 14.95 16.27 0.73
C GLN A 438 13.87 17.00 1.52
N HIS A 439 13.23 16.33 2.47
CA HIS A 439 12.36 16.97 3.44
C HIS A 439 13.12 18.02 4.26
N ARG A 440 12.42 19.08 4.70
CA ARG A 440 13.04 20.13 5.53
C ARG A 440 13.46 19.61 6.90
N SER A 441 12.65 18.72 7.46
CA SER A 441 12.88 17.89 8.65
C SER A 441 12.03 16.63 8.52
N LEU A 442 12.26 15.60 9.35
CA LEU A 442 11.46 14.37 9.32
C LEU A 442 9.98 14.58 9.67
N GLU A 443 9.62 15.71 10.30
CA GLU A 443 8.22 16.05 10.63
C GLU A 443 7.54 16.89 9.54
N ALA A 444 8.29 17.37 8.54
CA ALA A 444 7.79 18.34 7.58
C ALA A 444 7.51 17.70 6.21
N PHE A 445 6.26 17.77 5.75
CA PHE A 445 5.89 17.40 4.38
C PHE A 445 6.55 18.29 3.31
N LYS A 446 7.02 19.49 3.67
CA LYS A 446 7.69 20.41 2.73
C LYS A 446 9.11 19.94 2.46
N VAL A 447 9.47 19.94 1.19
CA VAL A 447 10.84 19.65 0.73
C VAL A 447 11.68 20.91 0.53
N LYS A 448 13.00 20.72 0.42
CA LYS A 448 14.02 21.70 0.05
C LYS A 448 14.95 21.07 -0.99
N ARG A 449 15.54 21.89 -1.86
CA ARG A 449 16.55 21.47 -2.82
C ARG A 449 17.84 21.10 -2.10
N THR A 450 18.50 20.03 -2.53
CA THR A 450 19.84 19.62 -2.06
C THR A 450 20.96 20.06 -3.00
N ARG A 451 20.62 20.39 -4.25
CA ARG A 451 21.53 20.89 -5.27
C ARG A 451 20.82 21.86 -6.23
N ASN A 452 21.61 22.65 -6.96
CA ASN A 452 21.11 23.49 -8.04
C ASN A 452 20.78 22.64 -9.27
N ASP A 453 19.84 23.14 -10.09
CA ASP A 453 19.57 22.55 -11.40
C ASP A 453 20.79 22.72 -12.32
N THR A 454 20.98 21.78 -13.24
CA THR A 454 22.08 21.77 -14.21
C THR A 454 21.57 21.39 -15.59
N ASP A 455 22.22 21.90 -16.63
CA ASP A 455 22.05 21.50 -18.02
C ASP A 455 22.74 20.16 -18.34
N ARG A 456 23.44 19.57 -17.36
CA ARG A 456 24.15 18.28 -17.47
C ARG A 456 23.67 17.26 -16.43
N PRO A 457 22.38 16.88 -16.42
CA PRO A 457 21.81 16.03 -15.37
C PRO A 457 22.40 14.61 -15.30
N LEU A 458 22.97 14.10 -16.39
CA LEU A 458 23.60 12.78 -16.45
C LEU A 458 25.02 12.74 -15.86
N GLU A 459 25.61 13.90 -15.56
CA GLU A 459 26.93 13.99 -14.89
C GLU A 459 26.79 13.99 -13.35
N ILE A 460 25.56 14.05 -12.82
CA ILE A 460 25.31 14.03 -11.39
C ILE A 460 25.44 12.59 -10.89
N PRO A 461 26.38 12.29 -9.98
CA PRO A 461 26.48 10.95 -9.41
C PRO A 461 25.25 10.66 -8.56
N ASP A 462 24.71 9.46 -8.72
CA ASP A 462 23.72 8.94 -7.80
C ASP A 462 24.40 8.43 -6.54
N ALA A 463 24.24 9.15 -5.43
CA ALA A 463 24.97 8.89 -4.19
C ALA A 463 24.65 7.52 -3.58
N LEU A 464 23.48 6.94 -3.88
CA LEU A 464 23.06 5.63 -3.37
C LEU A 464 22.94 4.55 -4.45
N ASP A 465 23.27 4.85 -5.71
CA ASP A 465 23.12 3.92 -6.85
C ASP A 465 21.70 3.29 -6.96
N LEU A 466 20.65 4.12 -6.88
CA LEU A 466 19.24 3.72 -6.88
C LEU A 466 18.48 4.10 -8.17
N LEU A 467 18.95 5.09 -8.95
CA LEU A 467 18.35 5.51 -10.22
C LEU A 467 18.51 4.43 -11.29
N HIS A 468 19.70 3.85 -11.34
CA HIS A 468 20.10 2.80 -12.28
C HIS A 468 20.94 1.77 -11.53
N PRO A 469 20.36 1.07 -10.54
CA PRO A 469 21.10 0.18 -9.68
C PRO A 469 21.86 -0.81 -10.54
N SER A 470 23.16 -0.91 -10.30
CA SER A 470 23.98 -1.90 -10.98
C SER A 470 23.44 -3.28 -10.61
N SER A 471 22.71 -3.92 -11.54
CA SER A 471 22.50 -5.36 -11.45
C SER A 471 23.90 -5.94 -11.43
N SER A 472 24.34 -6.45 -10.28
CA SER A 472 25.59 -7.20 -10.19
C SER A 472 25.48 -8.36 -11.18
N GLN A 473 25.98 -8.15 -12.39
CA GLN A 473 26.32 -9.26 -13.25
C GLN A 473 27.30 -10.12 -12.45
N PRO A 474 27.10 -11.44 -12.36
CA PRO A 474 28.14 -12.30 -11.82
C PRO A 474 29.39 -12.04 -12.66
N THR A 475 30.42 -11.49 -12.01
CA THR A 475 31.75 -11.39 -12.58
C THR A 475 32.29 -12.81 -12.63
N TRP A 476 31.96 -13.54 -13.69
CA TRP A 476 32.67 -14.77 -14.01
C TRP A 476 34.13 -14.38 -14.27
N PRO A 477 35.11 -14.89 -13.49
CA PRO A 477 36.50 -14.72 -13.88
C PRO A 477 36.65 -15.36 -15.27
N SER A 478 37.13 -14.56 -16.21
CA SER A 478 37.44 -15.00 -17.56
C SER A 478 38.39 -16.19 -17.44
N ALA A 479 37.99 -17.34 -17.98
CA ALA A 479 38.91 -18.45 -18.15
C ALA A 479 40.04 -18.00 -19.08
N HIS A 480 41.24 -17.88 -18.54
CA HIS A 480 42.50 -17.82 -19.27
C HIS A 480 43.36 -19.00 -18.86
#